data_AF-A0A9D8ENA7-F1
#
_entry.id   AF-A0A9D8ENA7-F1
#
_cell.length_a   1.000
_cell.length_b   1.000
_cell.length_c   1.000
_cell.angle_alpha   90.00
_cell.angle_beta   90.00
_cell.angle_gamma   90.00
#
_symmetry.space_group_name_H-M   'P 1'
#
loop_
_entity.id
_entity.type
_entity.pdbx_description
1 polymer ?
#
loop_
_entity_poly.entity_id
_entity_poly.type
_entity_poly.pdbx_seq_one_letter_code
_entity_poly.pdbx_strand_id
1 'polypeptide(L)'
;MKLDKFTVKQLAEIDACTRCGNCLDLCSAYSGSKDVSISPKKKMEKLKKLIDSEYGILSRILGSLGKRKISKKDIEAISNAAFACTMCSRCEVDCHIGIKLQDIWLKLR
;
A
#
# COMPACT_ATOMS: atom_id res chain seq x y z
N MET A 1 0.19 13.12 1.57
CA MET A 1 0.27 12.63 0.17
C MET A 1 -1.04 12.94 -0.52
N LYS A 2 -1.04 13.48 -1.73
CA LYS A 2 -2.30 13.73 -2.48
C LYS A 2 -2.75 12.46 -3.20
N LEU A 3 -4.07 12.23 -3.27
CA LEU A 3 -4.67 11.05 -3.89
C LEU A 3 -4.73 11.13 -5.43
N ASP A 4 -4.56 12.32 -6.00
CA ASP A 4 -4.47 12.57 -7.45
C ASP A 4 -3.37 11.77 -8.17
N LYS A 5 -2.38 11.28 -7.42
CA LYS A 5 -1.33 10.37 -7.91
C LYS A 5 -1.87 8.99 -8.31
N PHE A 6 -3.01 8.58 -7.77
CA PHE A 6 -3.63 7.27 -8.03
C PHE A 6 -4.85 7.42 -8.93
N THR A 7 -5.07 6.41 -9.77
CA THR A 7 -6.33 6.28 -10.51
C THR A 7 -7.45 5.81 -9.59
N VAL A 8 -8.71 6.02 -9.99
CA VAL A 8 -9.87 5.49 -9.25
C VAL A 8 -9.78 3.97 -9.08
N LYS A 9 -9.33 3.26 -10.12
CA LYS A 9 -9.07 1.81 -10.07
C LYS A 9 -8.06 1.47 -8.96
N GLN A 10 -6.94 2.18 -8.89
CA GLN A 10 -5.91 1.93 -7.88
C GLN A 10 -6.41 2.22 -6.46
N LEU A 11 -7.20 3.28 -6.28
CA LEU A 11 -7.82 3.57 -4.98
C LEU A 11 -8.78 2.46 -4.56
N ALA A 12 -9.59 1.95 -5.50
CA ALA A 12 -10.47 0.80 -5.25
C ALA A 12 -9.67 -0.47 -4.93
N GLU A 13 -8.55 -0.73 -5.62
CA GLU A 13 -7.66 -1.87 -5.35
C GLU A 13 -7.02 -1.79 -3.96
N ILE A 14 -6.57 -0.59 -3.54
CA ILE A 14 -6.02 -0.37 -2.20
C ILE A 14 -7.09 -0.65 -1.13
N ASP A 15 -8.32 -0.20 -1.35
CA ASP A 15 -9.43 -0.39 -0.43
C ASP A 15 -9.89 -1.86 -0.37
N ALA A 16 -9.93 -2.54 -1.52
CA ALA A 16 -10.39 -3.91 -1.66
C ALA A 16 -9.45 -4.96 -1.02
N CYS A 17 -8.20 -4.61 -0.70
CA CYS A 17 -7.24 -5.54 -0.12
C CYS A 17 -7.78 -6.24 1.13
N THR A 18 -7.98 -7.56 1.04
CA THR A 18 -8.53 -8.39 2.12
C THR A 18 -7.52 -8.72 3.22
N ARG A 19 -6.23 -8.39 3.02
CA ARG A 19 -5.12 -8.70 3.95
C ARG A 19 -4.90 -10.20 4.18
N CYS A 20 -5.33 -11.05 3.24
CA CYS A 20 -5.18 -12.51 3.33
C CYS A 20 -3.73 -12.99 3.48
N GLY A 21 -2.77 -12.28 2.88
CA GLY A 21 -1.35 -12.59 2.97
C GLY A 21 -0.82 -13.56 1.93
N ASN A 22 -1.64 -14.05 1.00
CA ASN A 22 -1.21 -14.95 -0.07
C ASN A 22 -0.04 -14.39 -0.92
N CYS A 23 0.05 -13.07 -1.04
CA CYS A 23 1.13 -12.39 -1.72
C CYS A 23 2.51 -12.51 -1.04
N LEU A 24 2.58 -12.92 0.24
CA LEU A 24 3.82 -13.00 1.02
C LEU A 24 4.76 -14.08 0.47
N ASP A 25 4.23 -15.28 0.24
CA ASP A 25 5.03 -16.45 -0.17
C ASP A 25 5.59 -16.31 -1.58
N LEU A 26 4.95 -15.48 -2.41
CA LEU A 26 5.34 -15.23 -3.80
C LEU A 26 6.36 -14.09 -3.97
N CYS A 27 6.56 -13.26 -2.95
CA CYS A 27 7.38 -12.07 -3.07
C CYS A 27 8.88 -12.38 -2.91
N SER A 28 9.64 -12.28 -4.01
CA SER A 28 11.09 -12.50 -4.00
C SER A 28 11.86 -11.50 -3.11
N ALA A 29 11.46 -10.23 -3.12
CA ALA A 29 12.08 -9.19 -2.29
C ALA A 29 11.95 -9.51 -0.79
N TYR A 30 10.74 -9.87 -0.35
CA TYR A 30 10.49 -10.28 1.02
C TYR A 30 11.17 -11.62 1.36
N SER A 31 11.16 -12.58 0.43
CA SER A 31 11.83 -13.87 0.65
C SER A 31 13.34 -13.70 0.87
N GLY A 32 13.97 -12.79 0.14
CA GLY A 32 15.41 -12.52 0.25
C GLY A 32 15.80 -11.73 1.50
N SER A 33 15.06 -10.67 1.84
CA SER A 33 15.41 -9.83 3.00
C SER A 33 14.84 -10.31 4.34
N LYS A 34 13.72 -11.02 4.30
CA LYS A 34 12.84 -11.32 5.46
C LYS A 34 12.36 -10.09 6.23
N ASP A 35 12.55 -8.89 5.69
CA ASP A 35 12.05 -7.65 6.29
C ASP A 35 10.54 -7.50 6.02
N VAL A 36 9.76 -7.61 7.09
CA VAL A 36 8.30 -7.49 7.06
C VAL A 36 7.86 -6.12 6.55
N SER A 37 8.67 -5.07 6.74
CA SER A 37 8.33 -3.69 6.34
C SER A 37 8.17 -3.52 4.83
N ILE A 38 8.88 -4.34 4.04
CA ILE A 38 8.83 -4.31 2.57
C ILE A 38 7.93 -5.39 1.96
N SER A 39 7.37 -6.27 2.80
CA SER A 39 6.47 -7.33 2.36
C SER A 39 5.23 -6.74 1.68
N PRO A 40 4.67 -7.37 0.61
CA PRO A 40 3.56 -6.81 -0.14
C PRO A 40 2.33 -6.57 0.73
N LYS A 41 2.00 -7.51 1.64
CA LYS A 41 0.91 -7.35 2.61
C LYS A 41 1.13 -6.12 3.49
N LYS A 42 2.30 -6.01 4.14
CA LYS A 42 2.53 -4.94 5.11
C LYS A 42 2.57 -3.56 4.45
N LYS A 43 3.15 -3.46 3.25
CA LYS A 43 3.12 -2.22 2.46
C LYS A 43 1.70 -1.80 2.14
N MET A 44 0.83 -2.73 1.73
CA MET A 44 -0.56 -2.42 1.43
C MET A 44 -1.34 -1.98 2.68
N GLU A 45 -1.16 -2.68 3.81
CA GLU A 45 -1.75 -2.28 5.10
C GLU A 45 -1.31 -0.88 5.52
N LYS A 46 0.00 -0.58 5.38
CA LYS A 46 0.56 0.73 5.71
C LYS A 46 -0.01 1.82 4.79
N LEU A 47 -0.05 1.57 3.49
CA LEU A 47 -0.59 2.50 2.50
C LEU A 47 -2.07 2.81 2.79
N LYS A 48 -2.91 1.78 2.97
CA LYS A 48 -4.33 1.95 3.32
C LYS A 48 -4.49 2.72 4.63
N LYS A 49 -3.73 2.38 5.69
CA LYS A 49 -3.77 3.10 6.96
C LYS A 49 -3.40 4.59 6.80
N LEU A 50 -2.41 4.91 5.97
CA LEU A 50 -2.02 6.30 5.71
C LEU A 50 -3.16 7.06 5.02
N ILE A 51 -3.74 6.48 3.97
CA ILE A 51 -4.87 7.07 3.23
C ILE A 51 -6.07 7.25 4.15
N ASP A 52 -6.47 6.21 4.89
CA ASP A 52 -7.63 6.25 5.79
C ASP A 52 -7.43 7.28 6.92
N SER A 53 -6.19 7.49 7.39
CA SER A 53 -5.90 8.47 8.45
C SER A 53 -6.08 9.93 8.04
N GLU A 54 -6.05 10.23 6.74
CA GLU A 54 -6.21 11.60 6.22
C GLU A 54 -7.53 11.79 5.46
N TYR A 55 -8.02 10.75 4.79
CA TYR A 55 -9.15 10.79 3.86
C TYR A 55 -10.29 9.81 4.20
N GLY A 56 -10.10 8.94 5.20
CA GLY A 56 -11.08 7.93 5.57
C GLY A 56 -12.36 8.53 6.15
N ILE A 57 -13.40 7.69 6.23
CA ILE A 57 -14.73 8.07 6.73
C ILE A 57 -14.62 8.65 8.15
N LEU A 58 -13.85 8.01 9.03
CA LEU A 58 -13.64 8.48 10.40
C LEU A 58 -12.99 9.87 10.45
N SER A 59 -11.99 10.15 9.60
CA SER A 59 -11.35 11.46 9.50
C SER A 59 -12.29 12.54 8.97
N ARG A 60 -13.30 12.16 8.18
CA ARG A 60 -14.35 13.07 7.69
C ARG A 60 -15.40 13.36 8.76
N ILE A 61 -15.80 12.35 9.54
CA ILE A 61 -16.83 12.48 10.59
C ILE A 61 -16.27 13.21 11.82
N LEU A 62 -15.09 12.83 12.29
CA LEU A 62 -14.48 13.38 13.51
C LEU A 62 -13.69 14.67 13.27
N GLY A 63 -13.62 15.15 12.03
CA GLY A 63 -12.89 16.35 11.66
C GLY A 63 -11.43 16.33 12.12
N SER A 64 -10.99 17.38 12.82
CA SER A 64 -9.61 17.52 13.31
C SER A 64 -9.19 16.46 14.32
N LEU A 65 -10.12 15.88 15.07
CA LEU A 65 -9.83 14.85 16.08
C LEU A 65 -9.50 13.48 15.44
N GLY A 66 -10.09 13.17 14.28
CA GLY A 66 -9.85 11.92 13.55
C GLY A 66 -8.89 12.06 12.37
N LYS A 67 -8.49 13.27 12.00
CA LYS A 67 -7.64 13.53 10.83
C LYS A 67 -6.18 13.66 11.24
N ARG A 68 -5.36 12.70 10.82
CA ARG A 68 -3.90 12.74 10.92
C ARG A 68 -3.31 13.04 9.54
N LYS A 69 -2.71 14.22 9.37
CA LYS A 69 -2.01 14.56 8.12
C LYS A 69 -0.87 13.59 7.86
N ILE A 70 -0.76 13.09 6.63
CA ILE A 70 0.38 12.26 6.20
C ILE A 70 1.63 13.14 6.19
N SER A 71 2.62 12.79 7.00
CA SER A 71 3.89 13.52 7.12
C SER A 71 4.85 13.22 5.97
N LYS A 72 5.91 14.03 5.82
CA LYS A 72 7.00 13.72 4.86
C LYS A 72 7.67 12.37 5.18
N LYS A 73 7.89 12.09 6.47
CA LYS A 73 8.45 10.82 6.94
C LYS A 73 7.57 9.62 6.58
N ASP A 74 6.24 9.77 6.62
CA ASP A 74 5.32 8.71 6.17
C ASP A 74 5.48 8.42 4.67
N ILE A 75 5.64 9.48 3.86
CA ILE A 75 5.83 9.39 2.41
C ILE A 75 7.17 8.72 2.08
N GLU A 76 8.25 9.17 2.71
CA GLU A 76 9.57 8.55 2.56
C GLU A 76 9.54 7.08 2.95
N ALA A 77 8.89 6.76 4.07
CA ALA A 77 8.86 5.38 4.56
C ALA A 77 7.96 4.44 3.73
N ILE A 78 6.97 4.93 2.98
CA ILE A 78 6.22 4.09 2.02
C ILE A 78 6.96 4.03 0.67
N SER A 79 7.60 5.13 0.26
CA SER A 79 8.39 5.20 -0.96
C SER A 79 9.59 4.25 -0.90
N ASN A 80 10.37 4.28 0.18
CA ASN A 80 11.49 3.34 0.39
C ASN A 80 11.03 1.87 0.33
N ALA A 81 9.86 1.56 0.90
CA ALA A 81 9.29 0.21 0.83
C ALA A 81 8.81 -0.15 -0.60
N ALA A 82 8.37 0.83 -1.39
CA ALA A 82 8.02 0.65 -2.81
C ALA A 82 9.29 0.45 -3.68
N PHE A 83 10.38 1.15 -3.38
CA PHE A 83 11.69 0.95 -4.03
C PHE A 83 12.25 -0.46 -3.83
N ALA A 84 11.98 -1.08 -2.67
CA ALA A 84 12.36 -2.47 -2.41
C ALA A 84 11.59 -3.51 -3.27
N CYS A 85 10.52 -3.12 -3.97
CA CYS A 85 9.85 -4.01 -4.92
C CYS A 85 10.77 -4.32 -6.11
N THR A 86 10.88 -5.58 -6.53
CA THR A 86 11.66 -5.97 -7.72
C THR A 86 10.88 -5.83 -9.03
N MET A 87 9.61 -5.43 -8.97
CA MET A 87 8.71 -5.33 -10.14
C MET A 87 8.56 -6.63 -10.93
N CYS A 88 8.67 -7.79 -10.27
CA CYS A 88 8.50 -9.10 -10.90
C CYS A 88 7.04 -9.58 -11.00
N SER A 89 6.08 -8.84 -10.42
CA SER A 89 4.62 -9.10 -10.43
C SER A 89 4.14 -10.47 -9.95
N ARG A 90 5.00 -11.32 -9.37
CA ARG A 90 4.63 -12.64 -8.83
C ARG A 90 3.48 -12.58 -7.81
N CYS A 91 3.48 -11.54 -6.98
CA CYS A 91 2.43 -11.33 -5.97
C CYS A 91 1.03 -11.03 -6.54
N GLU A 92 0.91 -10.75 -7.84
CA GLU A 92 -0.38 -10.51 -8.50
C GLU A 92 -0.97 -11.78 -9.11
N VAL A 93 -0.13 -12.76 -9.44
CA VAL A 93 -0.54 -14.00 -10.13
C VAL A 93 -1.60 -14.74 -9.32
N ASP A 94 -1.46 -14.74 -8.00
CA ASP A 94 -2.34 -15.48 -7.09
C ASP A 94 -3.16 -14.55 -6.18
N CYS A 95 -3.31 -13.29 -6.57
CA CYS A 95 -4.20 -12.39 -5.84
C CYS A 95 -5.67 -12.76 -6.15
N HIS A 96 -6.38 -13.35 -5.17
CA HIS A 96 -7.76 -13.82 -5.35
C HIS A 96 -8.77 -12.73 -5.78
N ILE A 97 -8.42 -11.46 -5.56
CA ILE A 97 -9.23 -10.30 -5.93
C ILE A 97 -8.59 -9.44 -7.04
N GLY A 98 -7.51 -9.93 -7.66
CA GLY A 98 -6.96 -9.35 -8.88
C GLY A 98 -6.24 -8.00 -8.75
N ILE A 99 -5.73 -7.63 -7.56
CA ILE A 99 -5.03 -6.35 -7.35
C ILE A 99 -3.72 -6.29 -8.15
N LYS A 100 -3.54 -5.21 -8.91
CA LYS A 100 -2.29 -4.87 -9.61
C LYS A 100 -1.33 -4.11 -8.70
N LEU A 101 -0.69 -4.85 -7.78
CA LEU A 101 0.26 -4.33 -6.80
C LEU A 101 1.44 -3.56 -7.41
N GLN A 102 1.98 -4.04 -8.54
CA GLN A 102 3.11 -3.43 -9.25
C GLN A 102 2.81 -1.99 -9.65
N ASP A 103 1.63 -1.74 -10.24
CA ASP A 103 1.19 -0.42 -10.70
C ASP A 103 1.10 0.58 -9.54
N ILE A 104 0.61 0.11 -8.38
CA ILE A 104 0.51 0.92 -7.16
C ILE A 104 1.91 1.28 -6.65
N TRP A 105 2.84 0.33 -6.62
CA TRP A 105 4.22 0.57 -6.17
C TRP A 105 4.97 1.50 -7.12
N LEU A 106 4.69 1.43 -8.42
CA LEU A 106 5.32 2.32 -9.41
C LEU A 106 4.96 3.78 -9.17
N LYS A 107 3.75 4.09 -8.69
CA LYS A 107 3.32 5.46 -8.34
C LYS A 107 3.97 6.01 -7.06
N LEU A 108 4.55 5.14 -6.25
CA LEU A 108 5.13 5.46 -4.93
C LEU A 108 6.66 5.49 -4.92
N ARG A 109 7.30 5.07 -6.01
CA ARG A 109 8.70 5.37 -6.30
C ARG A 109 8.86 6.84 -6.66
#